data_AF-A0A433RNH4-F1
#
_entry.id   AF-A0A433RNH4-F1
#
_cell.length_a   1.000
_cell.length_b   1.000
_cell.length_c   1.000
_cell.angle_alpha   90.00
_cell.angle_beta   90.00
_cell.angle_gamma   90.00
#
_symmetry.space_group_name_H-M   'P 1'
#
loop_
_entity.id
_entity.type
_entity.pdbx_description
1 polymer ?
#
loop_
_entity_poly.entity_id
_entity_poly.type
_entity_poly.pdbx_seq_one_letter_code
_entity_poly.pdbx_strand_id
1 'polypeptide(L)'
;MSVSSIPQDVKTRLWGKAAGRCQYRGCNKPLWVDELTKAEFNSSYLAHIIADSPKGPRGDIELSKKLAKEISNIMLLCDVHHRLIDKKDVDGHTVELLKEMKDEHEKRIALITKMDVSRKSHIVLFGTNIGSHKSPLNPDEIYPALKKENRYPANEFFISLNLDNSSFRDEDKFFWELESRNLQIQFKEKIVPLLSSHDVKHISLFGIAPQPLLIELGTMFSDIPIVDVFQRQREPDSTWIWPEEDVKAEYIIKKPSEFKEKIALIVSLSASIAEDRILKVLGENTSIWTFTI
;
A
#
# COMPACT_ATOMS: atom_id res chain seq x y z
N MET A 1 -7.70 14.64 37.50
CA MET A 1 -8.09 13.21 37.57
C MET A 1 -9.58 13.14 37.27
N SER A 2 -10.01 12.16 36.48
CA SER A 2 -11.44 11.91 36.21
C SER A 2 -12.20 11.78 37.52
N VAL A 3 -13.35 12.44 37.62
CA VAL A 3 -14.24 12.40 38.79
C VAL A 3 -15.26 11.27 38.63
N SER A 4 -15.53 10.88 37.39
CA SER A 4 -16.46 9.84 37.00
C SER A 4 -15.75 8.52 36.68
N SER A 5 -16.43 7.40 36.98
CA SER A 5 -16.02 6.06 36.55
C SER A 5 -16.78 5.68 35.27
N ILE A 6 -16.04 5.38 34.21
CA ILE A 6 -16.59 4.93 32.93
C ILE A 6 -17.00 3.46 33.06
N PRO A 7 -18.24 3.08 32.67
CA PRO A 7 -18.71 1.70 32.72
C PRO A 7 -17.85 0.73 31.92
N GLN A 8 -17.76 -0.54 32.35
CA GLN A 8 -16.95 -1.54 31.67
C GLN A 8 -17.41 -1.82 30.22
N ASP A 9 -18.72 -1.85 29.96
CA ASP A 9 -19.26 -1.97 28.58
C ASP A 9 -18.72 -0.88 27.64
N VAL A 10 -18.75 0.37 28.11
CA VAL A 10 -18.26 1.53 27.34
C VAL A 10 -16.76 1.39 27.06
N LYS A 11 -15.97 0.95 28.06
CA LYS A 11 -14.53 0.69 27.88
C LYS A 11 -14.29 -0.38 26.82
N THR A 12 -14.97 -1.53 26.92
CA THR A 12 -14.83 -2.64 25.98
C THR A 12 -15.19 -2.22 24.56
N ARG A 13 -16.31 -1.52 24.38
CA ARG A 13 -16.76 -1.02 23.07
C ARG A 13 -15.81 0.01 22.49
N LEU A 14 -15.26 0.91 23.31
CA LEU A 14 -14.27 1.89 22.88
C LEU A 14 -12.98 1.21 22.42
N TRP A 15 -12.49 0.22 23.19
CA TRP A 15 -11.32 -0.59 22.82
C TRP A 15 -11.53 -1.31 21.48
N GLY A 16 -12.71 -1.90 21.27
CA GLY A 16 -13.06 -2.53 19.99
C GLY A 16 -13.09 -1.54 18.83
N LYS A 17 -13.75 -0.39 19.00
CA LYS A 17 -13.84 0.68 17.98
C LYS A 17 -12.49 1.31 17.64
N ALA A 18 -11.58 1.38 18.60
CA ALA A 18 -10.23 1.91 18.41
C ALA A 18 -9.22 0.84 17.94
N ALA A 19 -9.61 -0.44 17.88
CA ALA A 19 -8.72 -1.59 17.71
C ALA A 19 -7.52 -1.57 18.68
N GLY A 20 -7.73 -1.06 19.90
CA GLY A 20 -6.70 -0.88 20.92
C GLY A 20 -5.60 0.15 20.60
N ARG A 21 -5.76 0.97 19.55
CA ARG A 21 -4.75 1.93 19.11
C ARG A 21 -5.13 3.36 19.51
N CYS A 22 -4.14 4.20 19.74
CA CYS A 22 -4.34 5.61 20.03
C CYS A 22 -5.13 6.29 18.91
N GLN A 23 -6.23 6.97 19.26
CA GLN A 23 -7.13 7.67 18.34
C GLN A 23 -6.66 9.08 17.96
N TYR A 24 -5.50 9.53 18.45
CA TYR A 24 -4.93 10.81 18.03
C TYR A 24 -4.48 10.74 16.57
N ARG A 25 -4.84 11.75 15.78
CA ARG A 25 -4.51 11.84 14.34
C ARG A 25 -3.00 11.72 14.14
N GLY A 26 -2.57 10.76 13.32
CA GLY A 26 -1.15 10.49 13.03
C GLY A 26 -0.40 9.62 14.05
N CYS A 27 -1.01 9.22 15.18
CA CYS A 27 -0.31 8.39 16.17
C CYS A 27 -0.47 6.88 15.92
N ASN A 28 -1.71 6.37 16.04
CA ASN A 28 -2.02 4.95 15.84
C ASN A 28 -1.12 3.96 16.64
N LYS A 29 -0.52 4.37 17.77
CA LYS A 29 0.33 3.49 18.61
C LYS A 29 -0.50 2.37 19.27
N PRO A 30 -0.03 1.12 19.31
CA PRO A 30 -0.70 0.06 20.07
C PRO A 30 -0.66 0.36 21.57
N LEU A 31 -1.78 0.13 22.27
CA LEU A 31 -1.92 0.45 23.70
C LEU A 31 -1.99 -0.79 24.61
N TRP A 32 -1.85 -1.99 24.04
CA TRP A 32 -1.90 -3.27 24.75
C TRP A 32 -0.53 -3.92 24.95
N VAL A 33 0.55 -3.30 24.46
CA VAL A 33 1.90 -3.86 24.49
C VAL A 33 2.93 -2.74 24.57
N ASP A 34 4.00 -2.99 25.33
CA ASP A 34 5.17 -2.14 25.31
C ASP A 34 6.00 -2.38 24.04
N GLU A 35 6.37 -1.31 23.36
CA GLU A 35 7.08 -1.42 22.09
C GLU A 35 8.51 -1.95 22.25
N LEU A 36 9.18 -1.62 23.35
CA LEU A 36 10.58 -1.98 23.60
C LEU A 36 10.71 -3.37 24.21
N THR A 37 10.00 -3.61 25.31
CA THR A 37 10.10 -4.83 26.12
C THR A 37 9.15 -5.94 25.66
N LYS A 38 8.18 -5.62 24.80
CA LYS A 38 7.11 -6.52 24.36
C LYS A 38 6.20 -7.04 25.48
N ALA A 39 6.29 -6.46 26.68
CA ALA A 39 5.40 -6.79 27.77
C ALA A 39 3.97 -6.39 27.43
N GLU A 40 3.01 -7.28 27.66
CA GLU A 40 1.59 -6.99 27.47
C GLU A 40 1.03 -6.26 28.69
N PHE A 41 0.43 -5.09 28.47
CA PHE A 41 -0.23 -4.31 29.51
C PHE A 41 -1.13 -3.23 28.90
N ASN A 42 -2.08 -2.73 29.68
CA ASN A 42 -2.93 -1.62 29.25
C ASN A 42 -2.23 -0.28 29.53
N SER A 43 -1.76 0.38 28.47
CA SER A 43 -1.13 1.71 28.51
C SER A 43 -2.08 2.85 28.09
N SER A 44 -3.37 2.55 27.93
CA SER A 44 -4.37 3.49 27.43
C SER A 44 -4.87 4.47 28.50
N TYR A 45 -5.28 5.64 28.04
CA TYR A 45 -6.06 6.61 28.78
C TYR A 45 -7.41 6.79 28.10
N LEU A 46 -8.45 6.94 28.93
CA LEU A 46 -9.81 7.26 28.51
C LEU A 46 -9.99 8.77 28.67
N ALA A 47 -9.73 9.52 27.60
CA ALA A 47 -9.77 10.96 27.61
C ALA A 47 -11.16 11.46 27.25
N HIS A 48 -11.71 12.37 28.05
CA HIS A 48 -12.98 13.01 27.75
C HIS A 48 -12.77 14.14 26.73
N ILE A 49 -13.61 14.19 25.70
CA ILE A 49 -13.62 15.30 24.74
C ILE A 49 -14.13 16.56 25.45
N ILE A 50 -15.30 16.47 26.07
CA ILE A 50 -15.84 17.43 27.04
C ILE A 50 -15.61 16.83 28.41
N ALA A 51 -14.80 17.48 29.26
CA ALA A 51 -14.45 16.97 30.59
C ALA A 51 -15.67 16.54 31.40
N ASP A 52 -15.49 15.56 32.28
CA ASP A 52 -16.54 15.06 33.18
C ASP A 52 -16.88 16.02 34.35
N SER A 53 -16.22 17.16 34.40
CA SER A 53 -16.45 18.26 35.34
C SER A 53 -16.49 19.60 34.59
N PRO A 54 -17.39 20.53 34.97
CA PRO A 54 -17.45 21.86 34.35
C PRO A 54 -16.16 22.67 34.48
N LYS A 55 -15.30 22.34 35.45
CA LYS A 55 -14.00 23.00 35.65
C LYS A 55 -12.84 22.32 34.91
N GLY A 56 -13.10 21.21 34.22
CA GLY A 56 -12.08 20.49 33.47
C GLY A 56 -11.84 21.08 32.08
N PRO A 57 -10.86 20.53 31.33
CA PRO A 57 -10.60 20.93 29.95
C PRO A 57 -11.87 20.82 29.09
N ARG A 58 -12.27 21.93 28.44
CA ARG A 58 -13.51 22.02 27.66
C ARG A 58 -14.76 21.60 28.45
N GLY A 59 -14.73 21.75 29.78
CA GLY A 59 -15.86 21.43 30.66
C GLY A 59 -17.05 22.34 30.41
N ASP A 60 -18.25 21.79 30.60
CA ASP A 60 -19.52 22.48 30.41
C ASP A 60 -20.46 22.17 31.57
N ILE A 61 -21.26 23.15 31.99
CA ILE A 61 -22.11 23.02 33.19
C ILE A 61 -23.13 21.87 33.05
N GLU A 62 -23.67 21.66 31.86
CA GLU A 62 -24.70 20.65 31.61
C GLU A 62 -24.11 19.40 30.95
N LEU A 63 -23.32 19.58 29.91
CA LEU A 63 -22.81 18.49 29.07
C LEU A 63 -21.78 17.64 29.78
N SER A 64 -20.98 18.20 30.70
CA SER A 64 -19.99 17.42 31.45
C SER A 64 -20.63 16.26 32.19
N LYS A 65 -21.73 16.49 32.90
CA LYS A 65 -22.44 15.44 33.63
C LYS A 65 -23.18 14.49 32.69
N LYS A 66 -23.81 15.04 31.65
CA LYS A 66 -24.62 14.28 30.68
C LYS A 66 -23.78 13.31 29.84
N LEU A 67 -22.59 13.74 29.43
CA LEU A 67 -21.74 13.02 28.48
C LEU A 67 -20.56 12.29 29.12
N ALA A 68 -20.34 12.41 30.44
CA ALA A 68 -19.21 11.80 31.15
C ALA A 68 -19.04 10.29 30.89
N LYS A 69 -20.15 9.58 30.60
CA LYS A 69 -20.18 8.13 30.35
C LYS A 69 -20.50 7.77 28.90
N GLU A 70 -20.76 8.76 28.04
CA GLU A 70 -21.12 8.54 26.65
C GLU A 70 -19.88 8.21 25.82
N ILE A 71 -19.89 7.08 25.13
CA ILE A 71 -18.75 6.64 24.31
C ILE A 71 -18.37 7.66 23.22
N SER A 72 -19.33 8.43 22.73
CA SER A 72 -19.12 9.50 21.76
C SER A 72 -18.26 10.65 22.31
N ASN A 73 -18.18 10.78 23.64
CA ASN A 73 -17.42 11.80 24.35
C ASN A 73 -16.09 11.27 24.92
N ILE A 74 -15.69 10.03 24.61
CA ILE A 74 -14.50 9.40 25.19
C ILE A 74 -13.59 8.91 24.07
N MET A 75 -12.32 9.31 24.10
CA MET A 75 -11.27 8.86 23.19
C MET A 75 -10.29 7.93 23.91
N LEU A 76 -9.78 6.92 23.18
CA LEU A 76 -8.70 6.05 23.63
C LEU A 76 -7.35 6.63 23.19
N LEU A 77 -6.53 7.10 24.13
CA LEU A 77 -5.28 7.80 23.84
C LEU A 77 -4.08 7.17 24.57
N CYS A 78 -2.87 7.38 24.04
CA CYS A 78 -1.64 7.11 24.79
C CYS A 78 -1.37 8.24 25.81
N ASP A 79 -0.45 8.01 26.75
CA ASP A 79 -0.05 9.00 27.75
C ASP A 79 0.34 10.36 27.14
N VAL A 80 1.14 10.34 26.06
CA VAL A 80 1.64 11.55 25.39
C VAL A 80 0.48 12.41 24.89
N HIS A 81 -0.43 11.82 24.12
CA HIS A 81 -1.53 12.58 23.50
C HIS A 81 -2.63 12.93 24.51
N HIS A 82 -2.89 12.08 25.52
CA HIS A 82 -3.78 12.45 26.61
C HIS A 82 -3.28 13.70 27.36
N ARG A 83 -1.99 13.77 27.68
CA ARG A 83 -1.39 14.97 28.30
C ARG A 83 -1.39 16.17 27.37
N LEU A 84 -1.19 15.96 26.07
CA LEU A 84 -1.21 17.04 25.09
C LEU A 84 -2.56 17.76 25.10
N ILE A 85 -3.65 17.00 24.91
CA ILE A 85 -4.99 17.59 24.74
C ILE A 85 -5.61 18.12 26.04
N ASP A 86 -5.25 17.56 27.20
CA ASP A 86 -5.87 17.92 28.49
C ASP A 86 -5.04 18.89 29.33
N LYS A 87 -3.75 19.10 28.99
CA LYS A 87 -2.86 19.92 29.82
C LYS A 87 -1.96 20.88 29.06
N LYS A 88 -1.48 20.52 27.86
CA LYS A 88 -0.42 21.29 27.18
C LYS A 88 -0.96 22.22 26.12
N ASP A 89 -1.90 21.75 25.32
CA ASP A 89 -2.50 22.50 24.23
C ASP A 89 -4.02 22.30 24.23
N VAL A 90 -4.68 22.78 25.28
CA VAL A 90 -6.13 22.64 25.45
C VAL A 90 -6.87 23.46 24.38
N ASP A 91 -6.38 24.67 24.11
CA ASP A 91 -7.00 25.62 23.18
C ASP A 91 -6.87 25.17 21.71
N GLY A 92 -5.75 24.53 21.34
CA GLY A 92 -5.55 23.94 20.01
C GLY A 92 -6.37 22.66 19.78
N HIS A 93 -6.97 22.07 20.82
CA HIS A 93 -7.76 20.84 20.72
C HIS A 93 -9.21 21.10 21.10
N THR A 94 -9.96 21.72 20.18
CA THR A 94 -11.39 21.98 20.34
C THR A 94 -12.22 20.70 20.40
N VAL A 95 -13.46 20.81 20.90
CA VAL A 95 -14.41 19.69 20.97
C VAL A 95 -14.69 19.12 19.58
N GLU A 96 -14.82 19.99 18.58
CA GLU A 96 -15.10 19.65 17.19
C GLU A 96 -13.95 18.86 16.58
N LEU A 97 -12.71 19.33 16.77
CA LEU A 97 -11.51 18.66 16.26
C LEU A 97 -11.35 17.26 16.86
N LEU A 98 -11.51 17.12 18.18
CA LEU A 98 -11.38 15.82 18.85
C LEU A 98 -12.48 14.83 18.39
N LYS A 99 -13.70 15.31 18.16
CA LYS A 99 -14.78 14.50 17.57
C LYS A 99 -14.45 14.05 16.16
N GLU A 100 -13.89 14.93 15.34
CA GLU A 100 -13.44 14.61 13.97
C GLU A 100 -12.35 13.54 14.00
N MET A 101 -11.29 13.72 14.80
CA MET A 101 -10.20 12.75 14.96
C MET A 101 -10.73 11.36 15.38
N LYS A 102 -11.65 11.34 16.35
CA LYS A 102 -12.29 10.11 16.81
C LYS A 102 -13.07 9.43 15.69
N ASP A 103 -13.90 10.18 14.98
CA ASP A 103 -14.74 9.67 13.89
C ASP A 103 -13.89 9.13 12.73
N GLU A 104 -12.86 9.85 12.31
CA GLU A 104 -11.89 9.40 11.30
C GLU A 104 -11.25 8.07 11.68
N HIS A 105 -10.78 7.93 12.92
CA HIS A 105 -10.15 6.71 13.39
C HIS A 105 -11.14 5.55 13.42
N GLU A 106 -12.32 5.74 14.02
CA GLU A 106 -13.32 4.67 14.14
C GLU A 106 -13.87 4.24 12.77
N LYS A 107 -14.12 5.17 11.85
CA LYS A 107 -14.53 4.85 10.47
C LYS A 107 -13.44 4.08 9.74
N ARG A 108 -12.18 4.49 9.88
CA ARG A 108 -11.03 3.79 9.28
C ARG A 108 -10.92 2.35 9.82
N ILE A 109 -10.99 2.16 11.13
CA ILE A 109 -10.98 0.82 11.74
C ILE A 109 -12.16 0.00 11.21
N ALA A 110 -13.38 0.53 11.29
CA ALA A 110 -14.58 -0.18 10.86
C ALA A 110 -14.51 -0.59 9.37
N LEU A 111 -14.00 0.28 8.50
CA LEU A 111 -13.81 -0.02 7.08
C LEU A 111 -12.82 -1.18 6.89
N ILE A 112 -11.64 -1.08 7.50
CA ILE A 112 -10.58 -2.10 7.36
C ILE A 112 -11.04 -3.44 7.93
N THR A 113 -11.72 -3.45 9.08
CA THR A 113 -12.19 -4.68 9.72
C THR A 113 -13.45 -5.26 9.09
N LYS A 114 -14.16 -4.50 8.24
CA LYS A 114 -15.32 -4.98 7.46
C LYS A 114 -14.90 -5.66 6.17
N MET A 115 -13.65 -5.50 5.73
CA MET A 115 -13.17 -6.13 4.51
C MET A 115 -13.25 -7.66 4.65
N ASP A 116 -14.01 -8.31 3.77
CA ASP A 116 -14.19 -9.77 3.77
C ASP A 116 -12.86 -10.51 3.63
N VAL A 117 -12.73 -11.70 4.24
CA VAL A 117 -11.54 -12.55 4.20
C VAL A 117 -11.11 -12.89 2.76
N SER A 118 -12.04 -12.78 1.81
CA SER A 118 -11.82 -12.96 0.37
C SER A 118 -10.98 -11.87 -0.31
N ARG A 119 -10.79 -10.70 0.34
CA ARG A 119 -10.04 -9.57 -0.24
C ARG A 119 -8.56 -9.52 0.15
N LYS A 120 -8.09 -10.54 0.89
CA LYS A 120 -6.65 -10.76 1.16
C LYS A 120 -5.89 -10.91 -0.15
N SER A 121 -4.73 -10.27 -0.22
CA SER A 121 -3.80 -10.38 -1.33
C SER A 121 -2.39 -10.67 -0.82
N HIS A 122 -1.71 -11.61 -1.44
CA HIS A 122 -0.26 -11.67 -1.32
C HIS A 122 0.34 -10.50 -2.10
N ILE A 123 1.29 -9.80 -1.50
CA ILE A 123 1.92 -8.63 -2.11
C ILE A 123 3.28 -9.06 -2.61
N VAL A 124 3.48 -8.95 -3.93
CA VAL A 124 4.72 -9.33 -4.60
C VAL A 124 5.37 -8.07 -5.13
N LEU A 125 6.65 -7.93 -4.82
CA LEU A 125 7.48 -6.79 -5.18
C LEU A 125 8.56 -7.24 -6.14
N PHE A 126 8.68 -6.56 -7.27
CA PHE A 126 9.79 -6.74 -8.19
C PHE A 126 10.32 -5.40 -8.68
N GLY A 127 11.57 -5.11 -8.37
CA GLY A 127 12.25 -3.88 -8.75
C GLY A 127 13.74 -4.12 -8.97
N THR A 128 14.25 -3.55 -10.06
CA THR A 128 15.68 -3.59 -10.40
C THR A 128 16.18 -2.20 -10.81
N ASN A 129 17.50 -2.07 -11.00
CA ASN A 129 18.09 -0.82 -11.46
C ASN A 129 17.64 -0.51 -12.90
N ILE A 130 17.29 0.75 -13.17
CA ILE A 130 16.97 1.26 -14.51
C ILE A 130 17.88 2.45 -14.79
N GLY A 131 18.83 2.29 -15.71
CA GLY A 131 19.93 3.23 -15.90
C GLY A 131 20.66 3.53 -14.58
N SER A 132 20.77 4.82 -14.24
CA SER A 132 21.42 5.27 -12.99
C SER A 132 20.52 5.22 -11.75
N HIS A 133 19.24 4.90 -11.90
CA HIS A 133 18.27 4.96 -10.81
C HIS A 133 18.08 3.59 -10.15
N LYS A 134 18.13 3.59 -8.82
CA LYS A 134 17.63 2.46 -8.02
C LYS A 134 16.11 2.53 -7.97
N SER A 135 15.46 1.38 -7.93
CA SER A 135 14.00 1.29 -7.82
C SER A 135 13.58 0.67 -6.49
N PRO A 136 13.89 1.29 -5.33
CA PRO A 136 13.46 0.76 -4.05
C PRO A 136 11.94 0.87 -3.95
N LEU A 137 11.29 -0.27 -3.73
CA LEU A 137 9.87 -0.34 -3.46
C LEU A 137 9.65 -0.01 -1.98
N ASN A 138 9.07 1.15 -1.67
CA ASN A 138 8.72 1.53 -0.31
C ASN A 138 7.34 0.96 0.07
N PRO A 139 7.24 0.11 1.10
CA PRO A 139 5.97 -0.40 1.61
C PRO A 139 4.90 0.65 1.92
N ASP A 140 5.30 1.82 2.42
CA ASP A 140 4.36 2.87 2.82
C ASP A 140 3.58 3.46 1.62
N GLU A 141 4.18 3.40 0.43
CA GLU A 141 3.56 3.90 -0.81
C GLU A 141 2.59 2.89 -1.43
N ILE A 142 2.63 1.63 -0.98
CA ILE A 142 1.82 0.52 -1.52
C ILE A 142 0.44 0.48 -0.88
N TYR A 143 0.35 0.74 0.43
CA TYR A 143 -0.92 0.67 1.16
C TYR A 143 -2.04 1.55 0.59
N PRO A 144 -1.78 2.79 0.12
CA PRO A 144 -2.81 3.60 -0.53
C PRO A 144 -3.41 2.93 -1.78
N ALA A 145 -2.57 2.29 -2.62
CA ALA A 145 -3.02 1.61 -3.82
C ALA A 145 -3.84 0.34 -3.50
N LEU A 146 -3.38 -0.47 -2.55
CA LEU A 146 -4.13 -1.62 -2.08
C LEU A 146 -5.50 -1.22 -1.52
N LYS A 147 -5.54 -0.15 -0.71
CA LYS A 147 -6.78 0.38 -0.15
C LYS A 147 -7.75 0.82 -1.25
N LYS A 148 -7.27 1.46 -2.31
CA LYS A 148 -8.11 1.87 -3.45
C LYS A 148 -8.77 0.67 -4.13
N GLU A 149 -8.01 -0.39 -4.37
CA GLU A 149 -8.51 -1.65 -4.96
C GLU A 149 -9.25 -2.55 -3.96
N ASN A 150 -9.52 -2.04 -2.75
CA ASN A 150 -10.17 -2.78 -1.67
C ASN A 150 -9.47 -4.12 -1.34
N ARG A 151 -8.13 -4.11 -1.40
CA ARG A 151 -7.23 -5.21 -1.05
C ARG A 151 -6.51 -4.93 0.27
N TYR A 152 -6.08 -5.98 0.95
CA TYR A 152 -5.20 -5.87 2.11
C TYR A 152 -4.19 -7.02 2.18
N PRO A 153 -3.02 -6.82 2.82
CA PRO A 153 -1.99 -7.85 2.92
C PRO A 153 -2.53 -9.15 3.54
N ALA A 154 -2.27 -10.28 2.88
CA ALA A 154 -2.56 -11.60 3.41
C ALA A 154 -1.62 -11.98 4.57
N ASN A 155 -0.39 -11.47 4.55
CA ASN A 155 0.68 -11.72 5.50
C ASN A 155 1.27 -10.40 6.01
N GLU A 156 1.99 -10.45 7.14
CA GLU A 156 2.72 -9.30 7.70
C GLU A 156 3.86 -8.81 6.77
N PHE A 157 4.49 -9.73 6.03
CA PHE A 157 5.64 -9.44 5.17
C PHE A 157 5.29 -9.55 3.68
N PHE A 158 5.93 -8.69 2.89
CA PHE A 158 5.83 -8.69 1.44
C PHE A 158 6.82 -9.68 0.82
N ILE A 159 6.46 -10.22 -0.35
CA ILE A 159 7.29 -11.16 -1.09
C ILE A 159 8.16 -10.37 -2.06
N SER A 160 9.44 -10.17 -1.73
CA SER A 160 10.41 -9.55 -2.63
C SER A 160 11.04 -10.59 -3.56
N LEU A 161 11.04 -10.29 -4.87
CA LEU A 161 11.74 -11.04 -5.92
C LEU A 161 13.05 -10.35 -6.34
N ASN A 162 13.44 -9.28 -5.64
CA ASN A 162 14.58 -8.44 -6.01
C ASN A 162 15.92 -9.14 -5.72
N LEU A 163 16.97 -8.68 -6.40
CA LEU A 163 18.34 -8.92 -5.98
C LEU A 163 18.82 -7.74 -5.13
N ASP A 164 18.83 -7.92 -3.82
CA ASP A 164 19.20 -6.85 -2.89
C ASP A 164 20.69 -6.48 -3.02
N ASN A 165 20.98 -5.18 -2.95
CA ASN A 165 22.34 -4.61 -3.02
C ASN A 165 23.11 -4.85 -4.33
N SER A 166 22.42 -5.18 -5.43
CA SER A 166 23.03 -5.24 -6.77
C SER A 166 23.51 -3.85 -7.21
N SER A 167 24.79 -3.75 -7.59
CA SER A 167 25.37 -2.55 -8.22
C SER A 167 25.35 -2.60 -9.75
N PHE A 168 25.01 -3.75 -10.33
CA PHE A 168 24.92 -3.92 -11.77
C PHE A 168 23.74 -3.14 -12.36
N ARG A 169 23.87 -2.73 -13.62
CA ARG A 169 22.91 -1.89 -14.34
C ARG A 169 22.63 -2.46 -15.71
N ASP A 170 21.54 -2.02 -16.32
CA ASP A 170 21.06 -2.45 -17.64
C ASP A 170 22.04 -2.19 -18.81
N GLU A 171 23.06 -1.36 -18.61
CA GLU A 171 24.19 -1.20 -19.53
C GLU A 171 25.18 -2.38 -19.52
N ASP A 172 25.23 -3.15 -18.43
CA ASP A 172 26.10 -4.31 -18.28
C ASP A 172 25.42 -5.56 -18.86
N LYS A 173 26.16 -6.36 -19.63
CA LYS A 173 25.66 -7.64 -20.12
C LYS A 173 25.38 -8.63 -18.99
N PHE A 174 26.21 -8.62 -17.95
CA PHE A 174 26.07 -9.52 -16.82
C PHE A 174 24.82 -9.22 -15.99
N PHE A 175 24.36 -7.96 -15.97
CA PHE A 175 23.10 -7.58 -15.32
C PHE A 175 21.93 -8.42 -15.81
N TRP A 176 21.78 -8.57 -17.13
CA TRP A 176 20.63 -9.29 -17.70
C TRP A 176 20.63 -10.77 -17.33
N GLU A 177 21.79 -11.43 -17.39
CA GLU A 177 21.93 -12.83 -16.98
C GLU A 177 21.65 -13.01 -15.49
N LEU A 178 22.24 -12.14 -14.66
CA LEU A 178 22.12 -12.20 -13.21
C LEU A 178 20.68 -11.94 -12.74
N GLU A 179 20.05 -10.86 -13.22
CA GLU A 179 18.70 -10.48 -12.81
C GLU A 179 17.65 -11.48 -13.30
N SER A 180 17.77 -11.98 -14.54
CA SER A 180 16.87 -13.03 -15.05
C SER A 180 16.99 -14.32 -14.23
N ARG A 181 18.22 -14.78 -13.96
CA ARG A 181 18.45 -15.98 -13.14
C ARG A 181 17.94 -15.81 -11.71
N ASN A 182 18.18 -14.66 -11.09
CA ASN A 182 17.65 -14.36 -9.76
C ASN A 182 16.12 -14.37 -9.77
N LEU A 183 15.50 -13.68 -10.72
CA LEU A 183 14.05 -13.62 -10.88
C LEU A 183 13.42 -15.01 -10.99
N GLN A 184 13.98 -15.89 -11.82
CA GLN A 184 13.53 -17.27 -11.97
C GLN A 184 13.66 -18.08 -10.67
N ILE A 185 14.79 -17.95 -9.96
CA ILE A 185 15.02 -18.64 -8.69
C ILE A 185 14.02 -18.15 -7.63
N GLN A 186 13.91 -16.83 -7.44
CA GLN A 186 13.02 -16.25 -6.43
C GLN A 186 11.55 -16.57 -6.72
N PHE A 187 11.15 -16.54 -7.99
CA PHE A 187 9.80 -16.94 -8.39
C PHE A 187 9.54 -18.42 -8.04
N LYS A 188 10.46 -19.32 -8.39
CA LYS A 188 10.35 -20.75 -8.09
C LYS A 188 10.31 -21.03 -6.59
N GLU A 189 11.09 -20.31 -5.79
CA GLU A 189 11.18 -20.56 -4.34
C GLU A 189 10.04 -19.92 -3.55
N LYS A 190 9.53 -18.76 -3.97
CA LYS A 190 8.57 -17.97 -3.18
C LYS A 190 7.16 -17.98 -3.75
N ILE A 191 7.01 -18.01 -5.07
CA ILE A 191 5.71 -17.89 -5.73
C ILE A 191 5.13 -19.27 -6.05
N VAL A 192 5.92 -20.20 -6.59
CA VAL A 192 5.41 -21.56 -6.93
C VAL A 192 4.81 -22.29 -5.72
N PRO A 193 5.48 -22.37 -4.54
CA PRO A 193 4.91 -23.07 -3.39
C PRO A 193 3.65 -22.39 -2.86
N LEU A 194 3.63 -21.06 -2.94
CA LEU A 194 2.49 -20.25 -2.56
C LEU A 194 1.28 -20.64 -3.43
N LEU A 195 1.43 -20.70 -4.75
CA LEU A 195 0.37 -21.10 -5.67
C LEU A 195 -0.10 -22.54 -5.46
N SER A 196 0.80 -23.47 -5.14
CA SER A 196 0.46 -24.87 -4.87
C SER A 196 -0.39 -25.06 -3.60
N SER A 197 -0.36 -24.12 -2.66
CA SER A 197 -1.04 -24.25 -1.36
C SER A 197 -2.58 -24.17 -1.43
N HIS A 198 -3.18 -23.85 -2.59
CA HIS A 198 -4.63 -23.63 -2.79
C HIS A 198 -5.25 -22.52 -1.92
N ASP A 199 -4.49 -21.90 -1.02
CA ASP A 199 -4.91 -20.79 -0.16
C ASP A 199 -4.74 -19.41 -0.82
N VAL A 200 -4.06 -19.36 -1.97
CA VAL A 200 -3.83 -18.12 -2.72
C VAL A 200 -5.07 -17.75 -3.50
N LYS A 201 -5.80 -16.77 -2.98
CA LYS A 201 -6.97 -16.21 -3.66
C LYS A 201 -6.64 -15.02 -4.55
N HIS A 202 -5.49 -14.37 -4.33
CA HIS A 202 -5.13 -13.14 -5.03
C HIS A 202 -3.66 -12.75 -4.85
N ILE A 203 -3.05 -12.17 -5.90
CA ILE A 203 -1.72 -11.55 -5.86
C ILE A 203 -1.81 -10.09 -6.35
N SER A 204 -1.20 -9.16 -5.61
CA SER A 204 -1.00 -7.77 -6.03
C SER A 204 0.48 -7.62 -6.36
N LEU A 205 0.79 -7.43 -7.63
CA LEU A 205 2.16 -7.37 -8.15
C LEU A 205 2.57 -5.92 -8.40
N PHE A 206 3.57 -5.44 -7.67
CA PHE A 206 4.17 -4.11 -7.86
C PHE A 206 5.51 -4.26 -8.58
N GLY A 207 5.58 -3.75 -9.80
CA GLY A 207 6.71 -3.94 -10.71
C GLY A 207 7.37 -2.62 -11.13
N ILE A 208 8.69 -2.53 -11.00
CA ILE A 208 9.51 -1.42 -11.55
C ILE A 208 10.90 -1.92 -11.97
N ALA A 209 10.97 -2.43 -13.20
CA ALA A 209 12.19 -2.97 -13.78
C ALA A 209 12.25 -2.64 -15.28
N PRO A 210 13.39 -2.84 -15.96
CA PRO A 210 13.45 -2.79 -17.41
C PRO A 210 12.41 -3.74 -18.04
N GLN A 211 11.84 -3.31 -19.18
CA GLN A 211 10.75 -4.00 -19.85
C GLN A 211 10.99 -5.50 -20.08
N PRO A 212 12.19 -5.98 -20.50
CA PRO A 212 12.41 -7.41 -20.72
C PRO A 212 12.20 -8.27 -19.46
N LEU A 213 12.62 -7.78 -18.29
CA LEU A 213 12.45 -8.52 -17.02
C LEU A 213 10.99 -8.52 -16.56
N LEU A 214 10.25 -7.42 -16.79
CA LEU A 214 8.81 -7.38 -16.51
C LEU A 214 8.02 -8.33 -17.42
N ILE A 215 8.41 -8.44 -18.69
CA ILE A 215 7.83 -9.40 -19.64
C ILE A 215 8.12 -10.82 -19.16
N GLU A 216 9.39 -11.13 -18.83
CA GLU A 216 9.77 -12.45 -18.28
C GLU A 216 8.93 -12.80 -17.05
N LEU A 217 8.81 -11.88 -16.08
CA LEU A 217 7.95 -12.08 -14.91
C LEU A 217 6.50 -12.36 -15.29
N GLY A 218 5.93 -11.57 -16.21
CA GLY A 218 4.58 -11.77 -16.72
C GLY A 218 4.39 -13.16 -17.35
N THR A 219 5.38 -13.68 -18.08
CA THR A 219 5.31 -15.04 -18.65
C THR A 219 5.27 -16.12 -17.58
N MET A 220 5.99 -15.95 -16.47
CA MET A 220 5.95 -16.88 -15.36
C MET A 220 4.61 -16.85 -14.60
N PHE A 221 3.89 -15.72 -14.64
CA PHE A 221 2.57 -15.59 -14.06
C PHE A 221 1.42 -16.08 -14.95
N SER A 222 1.67 -16.32 -16.24
CA SER A 222 0.65 -16.40 -17.31
C SER A 222 -0.51 -17.41 -17.12
N ASP A 223 -0.36 -18.42 -16.27
CA ASP A 223 -1.40 -19.41 -15.96
C ASP A 223 -2.14 -19.18 -14.62
N ILE A 224 -1.91 -18.04 -13.95
CA ILE A 224 -2.43 -17.78 -12.60
C ILE A 224 -3.60 -16.79 -12.67
N PRO A 225 -4.83 -17.22 -12.33
CA PRO A 225 -6.03 -16.47 -12.71
C PRO A 225 -6.33 -15.20 -11.90
N ILE A 226 -5.50 -14.75 -10.94
CA ILE A 226 -5.85 -13.60 -10.09
C ILE A 226 -4.62 -12.77 -9.65
N VAL A 227 -3.97 -12.11 -10.61
CA VAL A 227 -2.90 -11.14 -10.37
C VAL A 227 -3.36 -9.74 -10.81
N ASP A 228 -3.46 -8.80 -9.86
CA ASP A 228 -3.61 -7.37 -10.16
C ASP A 228 -2.22 -6.74 -10.28
N VAL A 229 -1.92 -6.12 -11.43
CA VAL A 229 -0.62 -5.48 -11.70
C VAL A 229 -0.70 -3.98 -11.38
N PHE A 230 0.25 -3.52 -10.58
CA PHE A 230 0.41 -2.12 -10.21
C PHE A 230 1.68 -1.56 -10.85
N GLN A 231 1.51 -0.52 -11.66
CA GLN A 231 2.59 0.21 -12.28
C GLN A 231 2.78 1.56 -11.59
N ARG A 232 4.04 1.93 -11.33
CA ARG A 232 4.38 3.21 -10.72
C ARG A 232 4.06 4.36 -11.68
N GLN A 233 3.11 5.20 -11.29
CA GLN A 233 2.82 6.48 -11.92
C GLN A 233 3.83 7.52 -11.43
N ARG A 234 4.36 8.34 -12.34
CA ARG A 234 5.39 9.34 -12.04
C ARG A 234 4.86 10.76 -12.00
N GLU A 235 3.76 11.03 -12.68
CA GLU A 235 3.15 12.35 -12.87
C GLU A 235 1.65 12.29 -12.54
N PRO A 236 1.04 13.36 -12.01
CA PRO A 236 1.68 14.57 -11.50
C PRO A 236 2.40 14.34 -10.16
N ASP A 237 1.89 13.40 -9.35
CA ASP A 237 2.52 12.95 -8.11
C ASP A 237 2.85 11.46 -8.21
N SER A 238 3.98 11.08 -7.62
CA SER A 238 4.44 9.69 -7.67
C SER A 238 3.53 8.77 -6.86
N THR A 239 2.88 7.81 -7.51
CA THR A 239 1.90 6.92 -6.85
C THR A 239 1.78 5.56 -7.53
N TRP A 240 1.33 4.56 -6.79
CA TRP A 240 0.95 3.24 -7.33
C TRP A 240 -0.53 3.15 -7.70
N ILE A 241 -1.29 4.21 -7.44
CA ILE A 241 -2.72 4.29 -7.74
C ILE A 241 -2.92 4.47 -9.24
N TRP A 242 -3.72 3.60 -9.85
CA TRP A 242 -4.19 3.81 -11.23
C TRP A 242 -5.08 5.06 -11.31
N PRO A 243 -4.93 5.91 -12.33
CA PRO A 243 -5.84 7.02 -12.60
C PRO A 243 -7.27 6.52 -12.83
N GLU A 244 -8.28 7.33 -12.50
CA GLU A 244 -9.70 6.99 -12.74
C GLU A 244 -10.17 7.34 -14.15
N GLU A 245 -9.32 8.02 -14.93
CA GLU A 245 -9.67 8.46 -16.27
C GLU A 245 -9.51 7.33 -17.29
N ASP A 246 -10.63 6.95 -17.89
CA ASP A 246 -10.69 6.01 -18.99
C ASP A 246 -10.29 6.75 -20.29
N VAL A 247 -8.98 6.85 -20.52
CA VAL A 247 -8.46 7.50 -21.74
C VAL A 247 -8.66 6.56 -22.92
N LYS A 248 -9.57 6.91 -23.82
CA LYS A 248 -9.72 6.21 -25.10
C LYS A 248 -8.55 6.57 -26.01
N ALA A 249 -7.66 5.61 -26.26
CA ALA A 249 -6.62 5.70 -27.27
C ALA A 249 -7.08 5.00 -28.55
N GLU A 250 -6.86 5.65 -29.70
CA GLU A 250 -6.96 5.00 -31.00
C GLU A 250 -5.60 4.38 -31.32
N TYR A 251 -5.60 3.11 -31.73
CA TYR A 251 -4.37 2.38 -32.03
C TYR A 251 -4.24 2.12 -33.53
N ILE A 252 -3.03 2.30 -34.03
CA ILE A 252 -2.67 2.10 -35.43
C ILE A 252 -1.76 0.88 -35.53
N ILE A 253 -2.14 -0.07 -36.39
CA ILE A 253 -1.31 -1.22 -36.75
C ILE A 253 -0.76 -1.00 -38.16
N LYS A 254 0.54 -0.78 -38.26
CA LYS A 254 1.27 -0.73 -39.54
C LYS A 254 1.82 -2.11 -39.83
N LYS A 255 1.43 -2.65 -40.99
CA LYS A 255 1.88 -3.96 -41.48
C LYS A 255 3.09 -3.78 -42.39
N PRO A 256 4.03 -4.75 -42.41
CA PRO A 256 5.12 -4.73 -43.37
C PRO A 256 4.58 -4.94 -44.80
N SER A 257 5.28 -4.39 -45.79
CA SER A 257 4.94 -4.59 -47.21
C SER A 257 5.23 -6.02 -47.69
N GLU A 258 6.17 -6.71 -47.04
CA GLU A 258 6.58 -8.08 -47.35
C GLU A 258 6.59 -8.92 -46.08
N PHE A 259 6.23 -10.20 -46.21
CA PHE A 259 6.28 -11.18 -45.13
C PHE A 259 7.52 -12.04 -45.28
N LYS A 260 8.37 -12.02 -44.26
CA LYS A 260 9.67 -12.67 -44.16
C LYS A 260 9.66 -13.62 -42.96
N GLU A 261 10.66 -14.49 -42.89
CA GLU A 261 10.75 -15.53 -41.86
C GLU A 261 10.90 -14.95 -40.44
N LYS A 262 11.72 -13.91 -40.27
CA LYS A 262 11.85 -13.22 -38.98
C LYS A 262 10.80 -12.14 -38.86
N ILE A 263 10.18 -12.05 -37.68
CA ILE A 263 9.18 -11.04 -37.37
C ILE A 263 9.66 -10.24 -36.16
N ALA A 264 9.61 -8.91 -36.28
CA ALA A 264 9.78 -7.98 -35.19
C ALA A 264 8.47 -7.23 -34.93
N LEU A 265 8.06 -7.16 -33.68
CA LEU A 265 6.93 -6.34 -33.23
C LEU A 265 7.47 -5.11 -32.50
N ILE A 266 7.15 -3.94 -33.03
CA ILE A 266 7.40 -2.65 -32.39
C ILE A 266 6.13 -2.23 -31.66
N VAL A 267 6.24 -1.96 -30.37
CA VAL A 267 5.17 -1.34 -29.55
C VAL A 267 5.65 0.06 -29.16
N SER A 268 5.11 1.08 -29.84
CA SER A 268 5.59 2.46 -29.83
C SER A 268 4.45 3.40 -29.43
N LEU A 269 4.20 3.54 -28.13
CA LEU A 269 3.05 4.31 -27.61
C LEU A 269 3.40 5.75 -27.25
N SER A 270 4.56 5.97 -26.62
CA SER A 270 4.98 7.29 -26.15
C SER A 270 6.15 7.90 -26.94
N ALA A 271 6.86 7.07 -27.72
CA ALA A 271 8.01 7.49 -28.51
C ALA A 271 8.22 6.54 -29.69
N SER A 272 8.67 7.08 -30.83
CA SER A 272 8.97 6.32 -32.04
C SER A 272 10.24 5.48 -31.89
N ILE A 273 10.20 4.25 -32.40
CA ILE A 273 11.36 3.37 -32.51
C ILE A 273 11.77 3.29 -33.99
N ALA A 274 13.02 3.63 -34.28
CA ALA A 274 13.54 3.60 -35.64
C ALA A 274 13.80 2.17 -36.12
N GLU A 275 13.34 1.83 -37.32
CA GLU A 275 13.41 0.48 -37.89
C GLU A 275 14.85 0.02 -38.15
N ASP A 276 15.74 0.95 -38.52
CA ASP A 276 17.16 0.68 -38.76
C ASP A 276 17.86 0.06 -37.53
N ARG A 277 17.48 0.48 -36.32
CA ARG A 277 17.98 -0.11 -35.07
C ARG A 277 17.58 -1.57 -34.92
N ILE A 278 16.39 -1.94 -35.40
CA ILE A 278 15.88 -3.31 -35.37
C ILE A 278 16.59 -4.17 -36.42
N LEU A 279 16.68 -3.65 -37.65
CA LEU A 279 17.33 -4.33 -38.78
C LEU A 279 18.83 -4.54 -38.53
N LYS A 280 19.50 -3.62 -37.83
CA LYS A 280 20.91 -3.78 -37.43
C LYS A 280 21.15 -4.99 -36.51
N VAL A 281 20.13 -5.42 -35.76
CA VAL A 281 20.21 -6.56 -34.84
C VAL A 281 19.67 -7.84 -35.49
N LEU A 282 18.52 -7.78 -36.16
CA LEU A 282 17.82 -8.96 -36.68
C LEU A 282 18.18 -9.30 -38.14
N GLY A 283 18.74 -8.32 -38.86
CA GLY A 283 19.08 -8.38 -40.29
C GLY A 283 17.94 -7.92 -41.20
N GLU A 284 18.28 -7.64 -42.47
CA GLU A 284 17.35 -7.18 -43.51
C GLU A 284 16.23 -8.18 -43.85
N ASN A 285 16.43 -9.46 -43.52
CA ASN A 285 15.41 -10.50 -43.70
C ASN A 285 14.38 -10.52 -42.55
N THR A 286 13.88 -9.35 -42.13
CA THR A 286 12.93 -9.18 -41.01
C THR A 286 11.71 -8.39 -41.45
N SER A 287 10.53 -8.90 -41.09
CA SER A 287 9.24 -8.22 -41.20
C SER A 287 8.96 -7.41 -39.95
N ILE A 288 8.71 -6.11 -40.09
CA ILE A 288 8.43 -5.23 -38.96
C ILE A 288 6.93 -4.91 -38.92
N TRP A 289 6.29 -5.30 -37.81
CA TRP A 289 4.95 -4.87 -37.46
C TRP A 289 5.05 -3.76 -36.43
N THR A 290 4.33 -2.66 -36.62
CA THR A 290 4.32 -1.56 -35.66
C THR A 290 2.92 -1.36 -35.10
N PHE A 291 2.82 -1.42 -33.78
CA PHE A 291 1.66 -1.02 -32.99
C PHE A 291 1.96 0.33 -32.34
N THR A 292 1.16 1.34 -32.63
CA THR A 292 1.36 2.73 -32.17
C THR A 292 0.03 3.43 -31.91
N ILE A 293 0.07 4.66 -31.42
CA ILE A 293 -1.10 5.56 -31.27
C ILE A 293 -1.02 6.69 -32.28
#